data_AF-K9S092-F1
#
_entry.id   AF-K9S092-F1
#
_cell.length_a   1.000
_cell.length_b   1.000
_cell.length_c   1.000
_cell.angle_alpha   90.00
_cell.angle_beta   90.00
_cell.angle_gamma   90.00
#
_symmetry.space_group_name_H-M   'P 1'
#
loop_
_entity.id
_entity.type
_entity.pdbx_description
1 polymer ?
#
loop_
_entity_poly.entity_id
_entity_poly.type
_entity_poly.pdbx_seq_one_letter_code
_entity_poly.pdbx_strand_id
1 'polypeptide(L)'
;MDITRLSSKGQVIIPKALRTAHQWEAGQELIATTVGDGILLKPKKPFPETSLAQVAGCLAYAGQPKTLDELEDAIRQGVMEQWDERR
;
A
#
# COMPACT_ATOMS: atom_id res chain seq x y z
N MET A 1 16.70 25.04 6.23
CA MET A 1 17.38 24.15 7.19
C MET A 1 16.51 24.10 8.42
N ASP A 2 15.80 23.00 8.62
CA ASP A 2 14.88 22.88 9.76
C ASP A 2 15.65 22.30 10.96
N ILE A 3 15.70 23.06 12.05
CA ILE A 3 16.39 22.64 13.27
C ILE A 3 15.38 21.91 14.16
N THR A 4 15.68 20.65 14.49
CA THR A 4 14.86 19.84 15.39
C THR A 4 15.56 19.67 16.74
N ARG A 5 14.81 19.81 17.84
CA ARG A 5 15.35 19.62 19.19
C ARG A 5 15.18 18.15 19.62
N LEU A 6 16.26 17.57 20.16
CA LEU A 6 16.20 16.28 20.84
C LEU A 6 15.60 16.47 22.24
N SER A 7 14.58 15.69 22.57
CA SER A 7 14.00 15.69 23.91
C SER A 7 14.90 14.92 24.89
N SER A 8 14.72 15.13 26.20
CA SER A 8 15.42 14.37 27.25
C SER A 8 15.18 12.86 27.19
N LYS A 9 14.13 12.42 26.48
CA LYS A 9 13.80 11.02 26.25
C LYS A 9 14.38 10.47 24.95
N GLY A 10 15.22 11.23 24.25
CA GLY A 10 15.79 10.84 22.97
C GLY A 10 14.83 10.94 21.78
N GLN A 11 13.74 11.70 21.89
CA GLN A 11 12.76 11.86 20.81
C GLN A 11 13.10 13.10 19.98
N VAL A 12 13.03 12.97 18.65
CA VAL A 12 13.18 14.10 17.72
C VAL A 12 11.81 14.43 17.12
N ILE A 13 11.44 15.72 17.16
CA ILE A 13 10.21 16.19 16.52
C ILE A 13 10.49 16.44 15.05
N ILE A 14 9.79 15.73 14.17
CA ILE A 14 9.88 15.94 12.71
C ILE A 14 9.03 17.17 12.33
N PRO A 15 9.63 18.22 11.73
CA PRO A 15 8.93 19.43 11.31
C PRO A 15 7.75 19.10 10.40
N LYS A 16 6.70 19.93 10.46
CA LYS A 16 5.49 19.74 9.66
C LYS A 16 5.79 19.70 8.16
N ALA A 17 6.72 20.54 7.69
CA ALA A 17 7.12 20.60 6.28
C ALA A 17 7.64 19.25 5.75
N LEU A 18 8.54 18.59 6.50
CA LEU A 18 9.07 17.27 6.13
C LEU A 18 7.98 16.19 6.17
N ARG A 19 7.10 16.23 7.17
CA ARG A 19 5.97 15.28 7.25
C ARG A 19 5.04 15.42 6.05
N THR A 20 4.70 16.64 5.65
CA THR A 20 3.83 16.88 4.49
C THR A 20 4.51 16.48 3.17
N ALA A 21 5.79 16.80 2.99
CA ALA A 21 6.53 16.45 1.78
C ALA A 21 6.64 14.92 1.58
N HIS A 22 6.80 14.17 2.66
CA HIS A 22 6.90 12.70 2.65
C HIS A 22 5.59 11.97 2.95
N GLN A 23 4.47 12.69 3.08
CA GLN A 23 3.15 12.14 3.41
C GLN A 23 3.16 11.27 4.68
N TRP A 24 3.95 11.66 5.68
CA TRP A 24 4.02 10.95 6.95
C TRP A 24 2.90 11.34 7.90
N GLU A 25 2.22 10.34 8.42
CA GLU A 25 1.13 10.49 9.39
C GLU A 25 1.61 10.19 10.82
N ALA A 26 0.86 10.69 11.81
CA ALA A 26 1.14 10.37 13.20
C ALA A 26 0.89 8.88 13.48
N GLY A 27 1.82 8.22 14.17
CA GLY A 27 1.72 6.79 14.47
C GLY A 27 2.34 5.87 13.41
N GLN A 28 2.83 6.41 12.29
CA GLN A 28 3.54 5.62 11.28
C GLN A 28 4.91 5.15 11.81
N GLU A 29 5.22 3.87 11.62
CA GLU A 29 6.53 3.33 11.94
C GLU A 29 7.56 3.75 10.89
N LEU A 30 8.64 4.38 11.34
CA LEU A 30 9.79 4.75 10.51
C LEU A 30 11.00 3.90 10.90
N ILE A 31 11.71 3.39 9.91
CA ILE A 31 13.00 2.74 10.07
C ILE A 31 14.07 3.83 10.10
N ALA A 32 14.83 3.89 11.19
CA ALA A 32 16.01 4.74 11.31
C ALA A 32 17.26 3.94 10.97
N THR A 33 18.01 4.39 9.96
CA THR A 33 19.28 3.77 9.53
C THR A 33 20.38 4.81 9.53
N THR A 34 21.54 4.48 10.10
CA THR A 34 22.72 5.34 10.04
C THR A 34 23.30 5.34 8.63
N VAL A 35 23.51 6.52 8.05
CA VAL A 35 24.11 6.69 6.73
C VAL A 35 25.15 7.79 6.81
N GLY A 36 26.43 7.42 6.73
CA GLY A 36 27.55 8.36 6.83
C GLY A 36 27.55 9.08 8.17
N ASP A 37 27.39 10.40 8.12
CA ASP A 37 27.31 11.31 9.27
C ASP A 37 25.87 11.59 9.73
N GLY A 38 24.86 10.96 9.12
CA GLY A 38 23.44 11.24 9.36
C GLY A 38 22.59 10.01 9.71
N ILE A 39 21.32 10.28 10.01
CA ILE A 39 20.27 9.27 10.19
C ILE A 39 19.27 9.43 9.05
N LEU A 40 19.04 8.36 8.30
CA LEU A 40 18.02 8.26 7.28
C LEU A 40 16.76 7.63 7.89
N LEU A 41 15.64 8.36 7.83
CA LEU A 41 14.33 7.87 8.21
C LEU A 41 13.56 7.45 6.97
N LYS A 42 13.12 6.19 6.92
CA LYS A 42 12.27 5.68 5.84
C LYS A 42 10.99 5.08 6.42
N PRO A 43 9.83 5.24 5.75
CA PRO A 43 8.62 4.55 6.17
C PRO A 43 8.85 3.03 6.15
N LYS A 44 8.46 2.35 7.23
CA LYS A 44 8.43 0.89 7.25
C LYS A 44 7.39 0.46 6.23
N LYS A 45 7.80 -0.29 5.21
CA LYS A 45 6.84 -0.85 4.25
C LYS A 45 5.86 -1.73 5.05
N PRO A 46 4.53 -1.53 4.91
CA PRO A 46 3.55 -2.32 5.65
C PRO A 46 3.62 -3.81 5.28
N PHE A 47 4.12 -4.10 4.08
CA PHE A 47 4.31 -5.45 3.58
C PHE A 47 5.80 -5.74 3.44
N PRO A 48 6.24 -6.97 3.80
CA PRO A 48 7.56 -7.44 3.43
C PRO A 48 7.74 -7.41 1.91
N GLU A 49 8.98 -7.37 1.44
CA GLU A 49 9.25 -7.49 0.01
C GLU A 49 8.83 -8.88 -0.47
N THR A 50 7.75 -8.93 -1.24
CA THR A 50 7.23 -10.15 -1.84
C THR A 50 7.86 -10.34 -3.21
N SER A 51 8.38 -11.54 -3.49
CA SER A 51 8.94 -11.85 -4.81
C SER A 51 7.83 -12.12 -5.83
N LEU A 52 8.10 -11.92 -7.12
CA LEU A 52 7.14 -12.27 -8.19
C LEU A 52 6.69 -13.74 -8.09
N ALA A 53 7.57 -14.66 -7.69
CA ALA A 53 7.22 -16.07 -7.50
C ALA A 53 6.17 -16.29 -6.40
N GLN A 54 6.15 -15.44 -5.37
CA GLN A 54 5.18 -15.53 -4.26
C GLN A 54 3.81 -14.95 -4.62
N VAL A 55 3.71 -14.06 -5.62
CA VAL A 55 2.43 -13.48 -6.10
C VAL A 55 1.93 -14.08 -7.42
N ALA A 56 2.81 -14.73 -8.19
CA ALA A 56 2.47 -15.34 -9.48
C ALA A 56 1.55 -16.56 -9.37
N GLY A 57 1.27 -17.05 -8.16
CA GLY A 57 0.35 -18.17 -7.92
C GLY A 57 -1.08 -17.93 -8.43
N CYS A 58 -1.49 -16.67 -8.60
CA CYS A 58 -2.81 -16.31 -9.16
C CYS A 58 -2.78 -15.96 -10.65
N LEU A 59 -1.61 -15.95 -11.31
CA LEU A 59 -1.49 -15.64 -12.74
C LEU A 59 -1.71 -16.87 -13.63
N ALA A 60 -1.53 -18.07 -13.09
CA ALA A 60 -1.78 -19.32 -13.81
C ALA A 60 -3.27 -19.67 -13.75
N TYR A 61 -4.09 -18.94 -14.51
CA TYR A 61 -5.46 -19.40 -14.77
C TYR A 61 -5.39 -20.64 -15.67
N ALA A 62 -5.65 -21.81 -15.09
CA ALA A 62 -5.60 -23.11 -15.79
C ALA A 62 -6.88 -23.45 -16.57
N GLY A 63 -7.89 -22.57 -16.51
CA GLY A 63 -9.17 -22.75 -17.21
C GLY A 63 -9.14 -22.19 -18.64
N GLN A 64 -10.18 -22.49 -19.41
CA GLN A 64 -10.39 -21.86 -20.71
C GLN A 64 -10.68 -20.36 -20.51
N PRO A 65 -9.94 -19.46 -21.16
CA PRO A 65 -10.21 -18.03 -21.06
C PRO A 65 -11.61 -17.74 -21.59
N LYS A 66 -12.38 -16.95 -20.83
CA LYS A 66 -13.72 -16.55 -21.27
C LYS A 66 -13.65 -15.64 -22.48
N THR A 67 -14.59 -15.80 -23.41
CA THR A 67 -14.75 -14.87 -24.53
C THR A 67 -15.38 -13.57 -24.05
N LEU A 68 -15.30 -12.52 -24.89
CA LEU A 68 -15.95 -11.25 -24.58
C LEU A 68 -17.47 -11.43 -24.44
N ASP A 69 -18.07 -12.23 -25.33
CA ASP A 69 -19.51 -12.52 -25.30
C ASP A 69 -19.93 -13.21 -24.00
N GLU A 70 -19.14 -14.18 -23.51
CA GLU A 70 -19.39 -14.86 -22.24
C GLU A 70 -19.28 -13.91 -21.03
N LEU A 71 -18.41 -12.90 -21.12
CA LEU A 71 -18.30 -11.86 -20.08
C LEU A 71 -19.51 -10.94 -20.11
N GLU A 72 -19.95 -10.50 -21.29
CA GLU A 72 -21.12 -9.63 -21.45
C GLU A 72 -22.41 -10.32 -21.00
N ASP A 73 -22.60 -11.60 -21.34
CA ASP A 73 -23.74 -12.39 -20.89
C ASP A 73 -23.73 -12.62 -19.38
N ALA A 74 -22.56 -12.87 -18.78
CA ALA A 74 -22.44 -13.01 -17.32
C ALA A 74 -22.77 -11.70 -16.59
N ILE A 75 -22.36 -10.55 -17.13
CA ILE A 75 -22.72 -9.23 -16.57
C ILE A 75 -24.23 -9.02 -16.67
N ARG A 76 -24.84 -9.29 -17.85
CA ARG A 76 -26.29 -9.17 -18.04
C ARG A 76 -27.05 -10.04 -17.05
N GLN A 77 -26.65 -11.30 -16.90
CA GLN A 77 -27.27 -12.24 -15.97
C GLN A 77 -27.17 -11.77 -14.52
N GLY A 78 -25.98 -11.36 -14.07
CA GLY A 78 -25.79 -10.87 -12.70
C GLY A 78 -26.59 -9.60 -12.40
N VAL A 79 -26.78 -8.72 -13.40
CA VAL A 79 -27.70 -7.58 -13.28
C VAL A 79 -29.13 -8.09 -13.11
N MET A 80 -29.63 -8.95 -14.00
CA MET A 80 -31.02 -9.45 -13.90
C MET A 80 -31.31 -10.12 -12.55
N GLU A 81 -30.40 -10.97 -12.06
CA GLU A 81 -30.52 -11.64 -10.75
C GLU A 81 -30.61 -10.64 -9.60
N GLN A 82 -29.74 -9.62 -9.58
CA GLN A 82 -29.77 -8.57 -8.56
C GLN A 82 -31.05 -7.70 -8.63
N TRP A 83 -31.64 -7.56 -9.81
CA TRP A 83 -32.90 -6.81 -10.00
C TRP A 83 -34.13 -7.63 -9.60
N ASP A 84 -34.14 -8.95 -9.85
CA ASP A 84 -35.21 -9.85 -9.44
C ASP A 84 -35.24 -10.05 -7.90
N GLU A 85 -34.09 -10.11 -7.24
CA GLU A 85 -34.02 -10.16 -5.76
C GLU A 85 -34.50 -8.89 -5.05
N ARG A 86 -34.61 -7.77 -5.78
CA ARG A 86 -35.06 -6.47 -5.25
C ARG A 86 -36.57 -6.24 -5.41
N ARG A 87 -37.31 -7.19 -5.98
CA ARG A 87 -38.75 -7.10 -6.27
C ARG A 87 -39.58 -7.93 -5.31
#